data_AF-A0A2W4K3F3-F1
#
_entry.id   AF-A0A2W4K3F3-F1
#
_cell.length_a   1.000
_cell.length_b   1.000
_cell.length_c   1.000
_cell.angle_alpha   90.00
_cell.angle_beta   90.00
_cell.angle_gamma   90.00
#
_symmetry.space_group_name_H-M   'P 1'
#
loop_
_entity.id
_entity.type
_entity.pdbx_description
1 polymer ?
#
loop_
_entity_poly.entity_id
_entity_poly.type
_entity_poly.pdbx_seq_one_letter_code
_entity_poly.pdbx_strand_id
1 'polypeptide(L)'
;MDLVEISRIEAALARHGERFAERILTEKELRRFRSHAKPAAYLAKRFAAKEAFSKAMATGMRWPVSWRNIGVVNHPSGCPCFDLAPELEALV
;
A
#
# COMPACT_ATOMS: atom_id res chain seq x y z
N MET A 1 4.17 12.55 4.81
CA MET A 1 4.89 11.27 4.72
C MET A 1 6.36 11.59 4.89
N ASP A 2 6.96 11.07 5.95
CA ASP A 2 8.28 11.48 6.44
C ASP A 2 9.41 10.94 5.55
N LEU A 3 10.52 11.68 5.44
CA LEU A 3 11.76 11.21 4.85
C LEU A 3 12.25 9.93 5.53
N VAL A 4 12.08 9.84 6.85
CA VAL A 4 12.47 8.65 7.63
C VAL A 4 11.76 7.39 7.14
N GLU A 5 10.45 7.47 6.85
CA GLU A 5 9.68 6.34 6.34
C GLU A 5 10.10 5.93 4.93
N ILE A 6 10.45 6.90 4.07
CA ILE A 6 11.00 6.59 2.74
C ILE A 6 12.31 5.83 2.89
N SER A 7 13.24 6.30 3.72
CA SER A 7 14.53 5.65 3.94
C SER A 7 14.39 4.23 4.49
N ARG A 8 13.41 3.99 5.39
CA ARG A 8 13.11 2.64 5.88
C ARG A 8 12.65 1.70 4.77
N ILE A 9 11.78 2.20 3.88
CA ILE A 9 11.28 1.42 2.74
C ILE A 9 12.37 1.21 1.68
N GLU A 10 13.25 2.18 1.45
CA GLU A 10 14.43 2.03 0.60
C GLU A 10 15.36 0.93 1.13
N ALA A 11 15.66 0.94 2.43
CA ALA A 11 16.48 -0.10 3.04
C ALA A 11 15.82 -1.49 2.95
N ALA A 12 14.50 -1.58 3.16
CA ALA A 12 13.76 -2.83 3.01
C ALA A 12 13.77 -3.34 1.57
N LEU A 13 13.58 -2.46 0.58
CA LEU A 13 13.66 -2.78 -0.85
C LEU A 13 15.07 -3.23 -1.23
N ALA A 14 16.12 -2.56 -0.73
CA ALA A 14 17.51 -2.96 -0.99
C ALA A 14 17.83 -4.36 -0.42
N ARG A 15 17.27 -4.69 0.75
CA ARG A 15 17.52 -5.98 1.43
C ARG A 15 16.70 -7.14 0.86
N HIS A 16 15.45 -6.89 0.48
CA HIS A 16 14.48 -7.95 0.12
C HIS A 16 14.08 -7.93 -1.36
N GLY A 17 14.50 -6.91 -2.10
CA GLY A 17 14.13 -6.71 -3.48
C GLY A 17 12.63 -6.49 -3.66
N GLU A 18 12.16 -6.81 -4.86
CA GLU A 18 10.78 -6.60 -5.27
C GLU A 18 9.76 -7.44 -4.47
N ARG A 19 10.19 -8.59 -3.92
CA ARG A 19 9.34 -9.45 -3.08
C ARG A 19 8.73 -8.70 -1.89
N PHE A 20 9.41 -7.68 -1.39
CA PHE A 20 8.84 -6.81 -0.34
C PHE A 20 7.65 -5.99 -0.85
N ALA A 21 7.78 -5.38 -2.03
CA ALA A 21 6.70 -4.64 -2.67
C ALA A 21 5.51 -5.56 -2.99
N GLU A 22 5.76 -6.77 -3.49
CA GLU A 22 4.73 -7.77 -3.81
C GLU A 22 3.87 -8.16 -2.60
N ARG A 23 4.43 -8.13 -1.39
CA ARG A 23 3.68 -8.42 -0.15
C ARG A 23 2.73 -7.29 0.24
N ILE A 24 3.07 -6.05 -0.09
CA ILE A 24 2.34 -4.86 0.34
C ILE A 24 1.35 -4.41 -0.73
N LEU A 25 1.73 -4.46 -2.00
CA LEU A 25 0.98 -3.90 -3.11
C LEU A 25 -0.04 -4.89 -3.67
N THR A 26 -1.16 -4.36 -4.15
CA THR A 26 -2.06 -5.11 -5.04
C THR A 26 -1.43 -5.25 -6.41
N GLU A 27 -1.96 -6.15 -7.24
CA GLU A 27 -1.48 -6.36 -8.61
C GLU A 27 -1.56 -5.06 -9.46
N LYS A 28 -2.62 -4.25 -9.28
CA LYS A 28 -2.75 -2.94 -9.94
C LYS A 28 -1.65 -1.96 -9.50
N GLU A 29 -1.37 -1.91 -8.20
CA GLU A 29 -0.35 -1.01 -7.65
C GLU A 29 1.07 -1.47 -8.01
N LEU A 30 1.32 -2.77 -8.03
CA LEU A 30 2.62 -3.35 -8.36
C LEU A 30 3.05 -2.99 -9.78
N ARG A 31 2.12 -3.05 -10.76
CA ARG A 31 2.38 -2.57 -12.12
C ARG A 31 2.80 -1.10 -12.15
N ARG A 32 2.10 -0.24 -11.39
CA ARG A 32 2.45 1.18 -11.30
C ARG A 32 3.77 1.41 -10.57
N PHE A 33 4.07 0.63 -9.53
CA PHE A 33 5.34 0.67 -8.80
C PHE A 33 6.53 0.38 -9.72
N ARG A 34 6.44 -0.68 -10.54
CA ARG A 34 7.50 -1.09 -11.49
C ARG A 34 7.87 0.01 -12.48
N SER A 35 6.90 0.81 -12.91
CA SER A 35 7.11 1.90 -13.87
C SER A 35 7.25 3.28 -13.20
N HIS A 36 7.28 3.37 -11.86
CA HIS A 36 7.27 4.65 -11.17
C HIS A 36 8.69 5.26 -11.11
N ALA A 37 8.83 6.55 -11.43
CA ALA A 37 10.13 7.24 -11.37
C ALA A 37 10.77 7.26 -9.97
N LYS A 38 9.95 7.18 -8.92
CA LYS A 38 10.38 7.10 -7.51
C LYS A 38 9.68 5.91 -6.82
N PRO A 39 10.15 4.66 -7.00
CA PRO A 39 9.43 3.47 -6.58
C PRO A 39 9.35 3.34 -5.04
N ALA A 40 10.42 3.67 -4.32
CA ALA A 40 10.40 3.61 -2.85
C ALA A 40 9.41 4.61 -2.25
N ALA A 41 9.44 5.88 -2.69
CA ALA A 41 8.48 6.89 -2.26
C ALA A 41 7.04 6.53 -2.64
N TYR A 42 6.83 5.84 -3.77
CA TYR A 42 5.52 5.31 -4.14
C TYR A 42 5.06 4.25 -3.14
N LEU A 43 5.86 3.20 -2.93
CA LEU A 43 5.55 2.09 -2.04
C LEU A 43 5.27 2.58 -0.61
N ALA A 44 6.11 3.47 -0.13
CA ALA A 44 6.04 4.00 1.22
C ALA A 44 4.75 4.85 1.44
N LYS A 45 4.25 5.57 0.41
CA LYS A 45 2.90 6.19 0.46
C LYS A 45 1.79 5.16 0.61
N ARG A 46 1.90 4.00 -0.07
CA ARG A 46 0.87 2.95 -0.06
C ARG A 46 0.88 2.22 1.27
N PHE A 47 2.08 1.93 1.77
CA PHE A 47 2.29 1.36 3.09
C PHE A 47 1.59 2.20 4.18
N ALA A 48 1.88 3.50 4.22
CA ALA A 48 1.27 4.40 5.21
C ALA A 48 -0.27 4.47 5.09
N ALA A 49 -0.80 4.55 3.88
CA ALA A 49 -2.25 4.60 3.66
C ALA A 49 -2.94 3.30 4.12
N LYS A 50 -2.36 2.13 3.81
CA LYS A 50 -2.90 0.82 4.20
C LYS A 50 -2.78 0.59 5.71
N GLU A 51 -1.69 1.02 6.34
CA GLU A 51 -1.59 1.00 7.80
C GLU A 51 -2.67 1.87 8.46
N ALA A 52 -2.86 3.09 7.98
CA ALA A 52 -3.88 4.00 8.51
C ALA A 52 -5.28 3.40 8.38
N PHE A 53 -5.60 2.81 7.23
CA PHE A 53 -6.86 2.08 7.04
C PHE A 53 -7.01 0.92 8.03
N SER A 54 -5.99 0.08 8.18
CA SER A 54 -6.06 -1.08 9.09
C SER A 54 -6.24 -0.69 10.56
N LYS A 55 -5.72 0.48 10.95
CA LYS A 55 -5.92 1.07 12.28
C LYS A 55 -7.34 1.61 12.43
N ALA A 56 -7.87 2.29 11.41
CA ALA A 56 -9.23 2.82 11.42
C ALA A 56 -10.29 1.71 11.55
N MET A 57 -10.03 0.53 10.97
CA MET A 57 -10.91 -0.64 11.10
C MET A 57 -10.87 -1.29 12.49
N ALA A 58 -9.98 -0.86 13.41
CA ALA A 58 -9.76 -1.43 14.75
C ALA A 58 -9.41 -2.95 14.78
N THR A 59 -9.24 -3.61 13.64
CA THR A 59 -8.84 -5.01 13.53
C THR A 59 -7.33 -5.20 13.41
N GLY A 60 -6.61 -4.16 12.98
CA GLY A 60 -5.23 -4.27 12.51
C GLY A 60 -5.12 -5.07 11.21
N MET A 61 -3.89 -5.48 10.85
CA MET A 61 -3.62 -6.33 9.68
C MET A 61 -3.94 -7.81 9.96
N ARG A 62 -5.23 -8.12 10.05
CA ARG A 62 -5.78 -9.49 10.17
C ARG A 62 -6.84 -9.70 9.10
N TRP A 63 -6.86 -10.88 8.49
CA TRP A 63 -7.84 -11.22 7.45
C TRP A 63 -9.28 -10.88 7.90
N PRO A 64 -10.08 -10.21 7.06
CA PRO A 64 -9.83 -9.84 5.65
C PRO A 64 -9.12 -8.50 5.45
N VAL A 65 -8.79 -7.76 6.51
CA VAL A 65 -7.96 -6.55 6.47
C VAL A 65 -6.50 -6.95 6.24
N SER A 66 -6.13 -7.09 4.96
CA SER A 66 -4.79 -7.47 4.53
C SER A 66 -4.23 -6.48 3.52
N TRP A 67 -2.90 -6.42 3.41
CA TRP A 67 -2.22 -5.53 2.47
C TRP A 67 -2.72 -5.63 1.03
N ARG A 68 -3.03 -6.84 0.56
CA ARG A 68 -3.48 -7.09 -0.81
C ARG A 68 -4.97 -6.85 -1.01
N ASN A 69 -5.76 -6.82 0.05
CA ASN A 69 -7.19 -6.51 -0.01
C ASN A 69 -7.47 -5.01 0.07
N ILE A 70 -6.48 -4.21 0.50
CA ILE A 70 -6.59 -2.75 0.57
C ILE A 70 -5.81 -2.18 -0.61
N GLY A 71 -6.48 -1.80 -1.69
CA GLY A 71 -5.88 -1.05 -2.80
C GLY A 71 -5.95 0.46 -2.57
N VAL A 72 -4.94 1.20 -3.02
CA VAL A 72 -4.93 2.67 -3.00
C VAL A 72 -4.90 3.21 -4.42
N VAL A 73 -5.97 3.90 -4.79
CA VAL A 73 -6.16 4.51 -6.10
C VAL A 73 -6.30 6.03 -5.97
N ASN A 74 -6.15 6.73 -7.08
CA ASN A 74 -6.41 8.16 -7.15
C ASN A 74 -7.52 8.37 -8.17
N HIS A 75 -8.57 9.10 -7.80
CA HIS A 75 -9.55 9.58 -8.76
C HIS A 75 -8.90 10.57 -9.75
N PRO A 76 -9.53 10.84 -10.91
CA PRO A 76 -9.03 11.84 -11.87
C PRO A 76 -8.83 13.23 -11.25
N SER A 77 -9.59 13.57 -10.20
CA SER A 77 -9.43 14.81 -9.42
C SER A 77 -8.16 14.85 -8.54
N GLY A 78 -7.40 13.75 -8.48
CA GLY A 78 -6.24 13.59 -7.60
C GLY A 78 -6.56 13.06 -6.20
N CYS A 79 -7.84 13.04 -5.81
CA CYS A 79 -8.27 12.57 -4.49
C CYS A 79 -7.91 11.08 -4.30
N PRO A 80 -7.19 10.69 -3.23
CA PRO A 80 -6.89 9.30 -2.93
C PRO A 80 -8.14 8.58 -2.41
N CYS A 81 -8.40 7.39 -2.93
CA CYS A 81 -9.49 6.51 -2.51
C CYS A 81 -8.97 5.08 -2.29
N PHE A 82 -9.73 4.28 -1.55
CA PHE A 82 -9.45 2.86 -1.37
C PHE A 82 -10.27 2.02 -2.36
N ASP A 83 -9.61 1.04 -2.99
CA ASP A 83 -10.19 0.02 -3.87
C ASP A 83 -10.09 -1.31 -3.10
N LEU A 84 -11.19 -1.75 -2.50
CA LEU A 84 -11.20 -2.86 -1.55
C LEU A 84 -11.52 -4.17 -2.27
N ALA A 85 -10.93 -5.28 -1.81
CA ALA A 85 -11.32 -6.61 -2.28
C ALA A 85 -12.73 -6.97 -1.76
N PRO A 86 -13.52 -7.79 -2.47
CA PRO A 86 -14.90 -8.12 -2.10
C PRO A 86 -15.05 -8.65 -0.66
N GLU A 87 -14.08 -9.43 -0.18
CA GLU A 87 -14.08 -9.99 1.17
C GLU A 87 -13.89 -8.94 2.26
N LEU A 88 -13.28 -7.80 1.92
CA LEU A 88 -13.12 -6.67 2.81
C LEU A 88 -14.27 -5.68 2.68
N GLU A 89 -14.85 -5.49 1.50
CA GLU A 89 -16.03 -4.64 1.30
C GLU A 89 -17.21 -5.06 2.19
N ALA A 90 -17.37 -6.36 2.46
CA ALA A 90 -18.42 -6.87 3.35
C ALA A 90 -18.27 -6.43 4.83
N LEU A 91 -17.16 -5.81 5.22
CA LEU A 91 -16.90 -5.33 6.59
C LEU A 91 -16.95 -3.81 6.75
N VAL A 92 -17.12 -3.04 5.67
CA VAL A 92 -17.04 -1.57 5.67
C VAL A 92 -18.41 -0.94 5.49
#